data_AF-A0A2D9RXH2-F1
#
_entry.id   AF-A0A2D9RXH2-F1
#
_cell.length_a   1.000
_cell.length_b   1.000
_cell.length_c   1.000
_cell.angle_alpha   90.00
_cell.angle_beta   90.00
_cell.angle_gamma   90.00
#
_symmetry.space_group_name_H-M   'P 1'
#
loop_
_entity.id
_entity.type
_entity.pdbx_description
1 polymer ?
#
loop_
_entity_poly.entity_id
_entity_poly.type
_entity_poly.pdbx_seq_one_letter_code
_entity_poly.pdbx_strand_id
1 'polypeptide(L)'
;MPIIDVAVPVPLRQTFSYTSEQKLEPGVRVSVPFGRRQLIGVVTASYDDPADDTESEVKLKAVTEVLDEQPLFDATLQALIQWLATYYHHPIGEVWATVMPTRLRK
;
A
#
# COMPACT_ATOMS: atom_id res chain seq x y z
N MET A 1 11.89 -5.45 -11.42
CA MET A 1 11.73 -5.05 -9.99
C MET A 1 10.23 -4.98 -9.76
N PRO A 2 9.66 -5.76 -8.82
CA PRO A 2 8.22 -5.77 -8.62
C PRO A 2 7.68 -4.36 -8.38
N ILE A 3 6.54 -4.06 -9.00
CA ILE A 3 5.75 -2.88 -8.68
C ILE A 3 4.71 -3.30 -7.65
N ILE A 4 4.55 -2.49 -6.62
CA ILE A 4 3.52 -2.68 -5.61
C ILE A 4 2.62 -1.46 -5.53
N ASP A 5 1.34 -1.67 -5.31
CA ASP A 5 0.42 -0.60 -4.95
C ASP A 5 0.30 -0.54 -3.44
N VAL A 6 0.38 0.68 -2.92
CA VAL A 6 0.37 0.95 -1.47
C VAL A 6 -0.77 1.90 -1.15
N ALA A 7 -1.60 1.49 -0.20
CA ALA A 7 -2.59 2.35 0.44
C ALA A 7 -1.90 3.20 1.52
N VAL A 8 -1.78 4.50 1.27
CA VAL A 8 -1.13 5.47 2.16
C VAL A 8 -2.22 6.23 2.94
N PRO A 9 -2.07 6.47 4.27
CA PRO A 9 -3.09 7.09 5.10
C PRO A 9 -3.21 8.61 4.87
N VAL A 10 -3.75 8.96 3.71
CA VAL A 10 -4.02 10.33 3.26
C VAL A 10 -5.45 10.40 2.69
N PRO A 11 -6.07 11.59 2.65
CA PRO A 11 -7.46 11.76 2.21
C PRO A 11 -7.61 11.70 0.68
N LEU A 12 -7.02 10.69 0.05
CA LEU A 12 -7.04 10.45 -1.39
C LEU A 12 -7.59 9.06 -1.65
N ARG A 13 -8.61 8.96 -2.51
CA ARG A 13 -9.32 7.71 -2.82
C ARG A 13 -8.59 6.89 -3.88
N GLN A 14 -7.29 6.67 -3.68
CA GLN A 14 -6.43 5.92 -4.59
C GLN A 14 -5.28 5.27 -3.83
N THR A 15 -4.62 4.32 -4.47
CA THR A 15 -3.34 3.76 -4.05
C THR A 15 -2.20 4.45 -4.79
N PHE A 16 -0.97 4.18 -4.38
CA PHE A 16 0.23 4.75 -4.99
C PHE A 16 1.21 3.63 -5.32
N SER A 17 1.75 3.64 -6.53
CA SER A 17 2.67 2.62 -7.00
C SER A 17 4.11 2.94 -6.60
N TYR A 18 4.84 1.91 -6.15
CA TYR A 18 6.24 1.97 -5.76
C TYR A 18 6.99 0.77 -6.32
N THR A 19 8.32 0.89 -6.43
CA THR A 19 9.18 -0.27 -6.70
C THR A 19 9.61 -0.93 -5.40
N SER A 20 9.76 -2.26 -5.44
CA SER A 20 10.24 -3.07 -4.33
C SER A 20 11.38 -3.99 -4.80
N GLU A 21 12.25 -4.40 -3.89
CA GLU A 21 13.31 -5.39 -4.15
C GLU A 21 12.76 -6.81 -4.22
N GLN A 22 11.64 -7.06 -3.55
CA GLN A 22 10.97 -8.36 -3.48
C GLN A 22 9.46 -8.23 -3.71
N LYS A 23 8.83 -9.33 -4.10
CA LYS A 23 7.36 -9.42 -4.14
C LYS A 23 6.82 -9.36 -2.72
N LEU A 24 5.78 -8.57 -2.50
CA LEU A 24 5.15 -8.42 -1.19
C LEU A 24 3.69 -8.87 -1.26
N GLU A 25 3.24 -9.55 -0.22
CA GLU A 25 1.84 -9.95 -0.11
C GLU A 25 0.95 -8.76 0.26
N PRO A 26 -0.30 -8.69 -0.25
CA PRO A 26 -1.29 -7.74 0.23
C PRO A 26 -1.48 -7.82 1.74
N GLY A 27 -1.55 -6.67 2.40
CA GLY A 27 -1.68 -6.55 3.86
C GLY A 27 -0.35 -6.39 4.61
N VAL A 28 0.80 -6.50 3.95
CA VAL A 28 2.13 -6.16 4.53
C VAL A 28 2.26 -4.65 4.69
N ARG A 29 2.80 -4.18 5.82
CA ARG A 29 3.12 -2.76 6.00
C ARG A 29 4.49 -2.41 5.43
N VAL A 30 4.55 -1.24 4.83
CA VAL A 30 5.77 -0.69 4.22
C VAL A 30 5.93 0.78 4.58
N SER A 31 7.17 1.22 4.80
CA SER A 31 7.52 2.64 4.88
C SER A 31 7.81 3.16 3.48
N VAL A 32 7.12 4.23 3.08
CA VAL A 32 7.24 4.80 1.73
C VAL A 32 7.43 6.31 1.74
N PRO A 33 8.21 6.86 0.79
CA PRO A 33 8.34 8.30 0.62
C PRO A 33 7.04 8.88 0.03
N PHE A 34 6.47 9.87 0.70
CA PHE A 34 5.28 10.58 0.24
C PHE A 34 5.45 12.10 0.37
N GLY A 35 5.69 12.77 -0.76
CA GLY A 35 6.11 14.17 -0.78
C GLY A 35 7.46 14.36 -0.06
N ARG A 36 7.47 15.16 1.01
CA ARG A 36 8.63 15.41 1.88
C ARG A 36 8.67 14.53 3.14
N ARG A 37 7.71 13.62 3.30
CA ARG A 37 7.53 12.80 4.51
C ARG A 37 7.78 11.33 4.20
N GLN A 38 8.06 10.55 5.24
CA GLN A 38 7.95 9.09 5.22
C GLN A 38 6.65 8.71 5.92
N LEU A 39 5.91 7.78 5.32
CA LEU A 39 4.63 7.31 5.87
C LEU A 39 4.59 5.79 5.83
N ILE A 40 3.91 5.20 6.81
CA ILE A 40 3.58 3.79 6.79
C ILE A 40 2.31 3.60 5.96
N GLY A 41 2.40 2.78 4.92
CA GLY A 41 1.29 2.33 4.10
C GLY A 41 1.14 0.81 4.14
N VAL A 42 0.09 0.31 3.50
CA VAL A 42 -0.21 -1.13 3.40
C VAL A 42 -0.21 -1.54 1.94
N VAL A 43 0.48 -2.63 1.61
CA VAL A 43 0.48 -3.20 0.25
C VAL A 43 -0.93 -3.70 -0.09
N THR A 44 -1.45 -3.32 -1.24
CA THR A 44 -2.76 -3.77 -1.74
C THR A 44 -2.64 -4.71 -2.94
N ALA A 45 -1.57 -4.59 -3.72
CA ALA A 45 -1.29 -5.44 -4.86
C ALA A 45 0.21 -5.48 -5.15
N SER A 46 0.68 -6.56 -5.78
CA SER A 46 2.06 -6.71 -6.26
C SER A 46 2.06 -7.32 -7.65
N TYR A 47 2.86 -6.74 -8.54
CA TYR A 47 2.98 -7.11 -9.95
C TYR A 47 4.43 -7.54 -10.23
N ASP A 48 4.63 -8.66 -10.92
CA ASP A 48 5.95 -9.30 -11.08
C ASP A 48 6.90 -8.51 -12.01
N ASP A 49 6.36 -7.79 -12.99
CA ASP A 49 7.06 -6.80 -13.81
C ASP A 49 5.99 -6.06 -14.63
N PRO A 50 6.12 -4.75 -14.90
CA PRO A 50 5.37 -4.14 -15.99
C PRO A 50 5.97 -4.68 -17.29
N ALA A 51 5.47 -5.81 -17.79
CA ALA A 51 5.62 -6.12 -19.20
C ALA A 51 4.84 -5.03 -19.96
N ASP A 52 5.60 -4.03 -20.41
CA ASP A 52 5.33 -3.31 -21.66
C ASP A 52 4.10 -2.39 -21.71
N ASP A 53 3.72 -1.73 -20.61
CA ASP A 53 2.56 -0.83 -20.64
C ASP A 53 2.71 0.47 -19.86
N THR A 54 3.87 1.12 -19.95
CA THR A 54 3.94 2.52 -19.50
C THR A 54 4.91 3.34 -20.32
N GLU A 55 4.39 3.89 -21.43
CA GLU A 55 4.83 5.15 -22.06
C GLU A 55 4.71 6.37 -21.11
N SER A 56 4.95 6.18 -19.81
CA SER A 56 4.91 7.25 -18.81
C SER A 56 6.32 7.50 -18.33
N GLU A 57 6.84 8.69 -18.62
CA GLU A 57 8.14 9.20 -18.12
C GLU A 57 8.21 9.33 -16.58
N VAL A 58 7.22 8.82 -15.84
CA VAL A 58 7.08 8.95 -14.40
C VAL A 58 7.94 7.92 -13.70
N LYS A 59 9.12 8.36 -13.23
CA LYS A 59 10.00 7.55 -12.39
C LYS A 59 9.35 7.24 -11.04
N LEU A 60 8.96 5.98 -10.83
CA LEU A 60 8.45 5.50 -9.54
C LEU A 60 9.53 5.59 -8.45
N LYS A 61 9.09 5.87 -7.22
CA LYS A 61 9.97 5.83 -6.03
C LYS A 61 10.03 4.40 -5.49
N ALA A 62 11.13 4.07 -4.83
CA ALA A 62 11.27 2.80 -4.12
C ALA A 62 10.61 2.86 -2.73
N VAL A 63 10.15 1.70 -2.26
CA VAL A 63 9.84 1.46 -0.84
C VAL A 63 11.11 1.73 -0.01
N THR A 64 10.95 2.37 1.15
CA THR A 64 12.08 2.65 2.05
C THR A 64 12.37 1.48 2.98
N GLU A 65 11.33 0.81 3.49
CA GLU A 65 11.47 -0.33 4.40
C GLU A 65 10.23 -1.23 4.35
N VAL A 66 10.43 -2.54 4.46
CA VAL A 66 9.36 -3.54 4.64
C VAL A 66 9.27 -3.86 6.14
N LEU A 67 8.10 -3.62 6.75
CA LEU A 67 7.94 -3.62 8.20
C LEU A 67 7.42 -4.95 8.77
N ASP A 68 6.83 -5.79 7.93
CA ASP A 68 6.29 -7.10 8.31
C ASP A 68 6.73 -8.17 7.31
N GLU A 69 7.03 -9.38 7.80
CA GLU A 69 7.36 -10.53 6.95
C GLU A 69 6.13 -11.15 6.27
N GLN A 70 4.95 -10.98 6.87
CA GLN A 70 3.68 -11.54 6.43
C GLN A 70 2.54 -10.53 6.67
N PRO A 71 1.40 -10.66 5.97
CA PRO A 71 0.27 -9.77 6.17
C PRO A 71 -0.20 -9.73 7.63
N LEU A 72 -0.43 -8.52 8.14
CA LEU A 72 -0.89 -8.33 9.53
C LEU A 72 -2.31 -8.88 9.75
N PHE A 73 -3.11 -8.92 8.68
CA PHE A 73 -4.50 -9.34 8.71
C PHE A 73 -4.75 -10.46 7.70
N ASP A 74 -5.62 -11.40 8.05
CA ASP A 74 -6.05 -12.47 7.15
C ASP A 74 -6.85 -11.94 5.96
N ALA A 75 -6.92 -12.73 4.89
CA ALA A 75 -7.57 -12.35 3.65
C ALA A 75 -9.06 -11.95 3.83
N THR A 76 -9.76 -12.53 4.82
CA THR A 76 -11.16 -12.19 5.10
C THR A 76 -11.28 -10.76 5.60
N LEU A 77 -10.45 -10.35 6.55
CA LEU A 77 -10.43 -9.00 7.06
C LEU A 77 -9.92 -8.00 6.02
N GLN A 78 -8.93 -8.36 5.20
CA GLN A 78 -8.50 -7.50 4.08
C GLN A 78 -9.64 -7.24 3.08
N ALA A 79 -10.41 -8.27 2.74
CA ALA A 79 -11.57 -8.13 1.87
C ALA A 79 -12.65 -7.23 2.48
N LEU A 80 -12.90 -7.35 3.79
CA LEU A 80 -13.81 -6.46 4.52
C LEU A 80 -13.33 -5.01 4.49
N ILE A 81 -12.04 -4.75 4.71
CA ILE A 81 -11.45 -3.41 4.68
C ILE A 81 -11.63 -2.77 3.30
N GLN A 82 -11.35 -3.54 2.24
CA GLN A 82 -11.55 -3.10 0.87
C GLN A 82 -13.04 -2.79 0.61
N TRP A 83 -13.94 -3.67 1.06
CA TRP A 83 -15.38 -3.46 0.94
C TRP A 83 -15.84 -2.20 1.68
N LEU A 84 -15.35 -1.97 2.91
CA LEU A 84 -15.67 -0.77 3.70
C LEU A 84 -15.28 0.51 2.97
N ALA A 85 -14.07 0.56 2.42
CA ALA A 85 -13.59 1.70 1.66
C ALA A 85 -14.45 1.97 0.41
N THR A 86 -14.79 0.93 -0.34
CA THR A 86 -15.63 1.03 -1.53
C THR A 86 -17.06 1.44 -1.18
N TYR A 87 -17.70 0.75 -0.24
CA TYR A 87 -19.11 0.95 0.10
C TYR A 87 -19.35 2.33 0.73
N TYR A 88 -18.53 2.73 1.70
CA TYR A 88 -18.63 4.04 2.34
C TYR A 88 -17.90 5.15 1.59
N HIS A 89 -17.34 4.84 0.42
CA HIS A 89 -16.57 5.78 -0.39
C HIS A 89 -15.47 6.48 0.42
N HIS A 90 -14.81 5.76 1.33
CA HIS A 90 -13.76 6.32 2.19
C HIS A 90 -12.38 6.05 1.59
N PRO A 91 -11.39 6.96 1.70
CA PRO A 91 -10.01 6.70 1.28
C PRO A 91 -9.45 5.41 1.88
N ILE A 92 -9.04 4.47 1.02
CA ILE A 92 -8.62 3.11 1.43
C ILE A 92 -7.47 3.14 2.45
N GLY A 93 -6.49 4.03 2.27
CA GLY A 93 -5.38 4.17 3.21
C GLY A 93 -5.80 4.65 4.61
N GLU A 94 -6.82 5.50 4.70
CA GLU A 94 -7.38 5.91 6.00
C GLU A 94 -8.21 4.80 6.64
N VAL A 95 -8.90 3.97 5.84
CA VAL A 95 -9.60 2.78 6.36
C VAL A 95 -8.60 1.78 6.93
N TRP A 96 -7.51 1.48 6.21
CA TRP A 96 -6.39 0.67 6.71
C TRP A 96 -5.80 1.22 7.99
N ALA A 97 -5.52 2.53 8.05
CA ALA A 97 -5.04 3.14 9.27
C ALA A 97 -6.06 2.99 10.41
N THR A 98 -7.35 3.17 10.14
CA THR A 98 -8.41 3.12 11.16
C THR A 98 -8.51 1.74 11.83
N VAL A 99 -8.38 0.65 11.07
CA VAL A 99 -8.45 -0.70 11.63
C VAL A 99 -7.22 -1.10 12.45
N MET A 100 -6.06 -0.48 12.21
CA MET A 100 -4.82 -0.79 12.93
C MET A 100 -4.75 -0.12 14.31
N PRO A 101 -4.18 -0.76 15.35
CA PRO A 101 -3.79 -0.08 16.58
C PRO A 101 -2.80 1.07 16.35
N THR A 102 -2.84 2.12 17.18
CA THR A 102 -2.04 3.35 16.99
C THR A 102 -0.53 3.10 16.88
N ARG A 103 0.01 2.11 17.59
CA ARG A 103 1.45 1.76 17.51
C ARG A 103 1.86 1.15 16.17
N LEU A 104 0.92 0.56 15.43
CA LEU A 104 1.20 -0.03 14.11
C LEU A 104 1.08 1.00 12.97
N ARG A 105 0.60 2.22 13.28
CA ARG A 105 0.43 3.33 12.33
C ARG A 105 1.63 4.30 12.31
N LYS A 106 2.63 4.09 13.17
CA LYS A 106 3.72 5.03 13.44
C LYS A 106 5.07 4.40 13.19
#